data_AF-A0A210PYR4-F1
#
_entry.id   AF-A0A210PYR4-F1
#
_cell.length_a   1.000
_cell.length_b   1.000
_cell.length_c   1.000
_cell.angle_alpha   90.00
_cell.angle_beta   90.00
_cell.angle_gamma   90.00
#
_symmetry.space_group_name_H-M   'P 1'
#
loop_
_entity.id
_entity.type
_entity.pdbx_description
1 polymer ?
#
loop_
_entity_poly.entity_id
_entity_poly.type
_entity_poly.pdbx_seq_one_letter_code
_entity_poly.pdbx_strand_id
1 'polypeptide(L)'
;MLNFSFSFQVVILMVICPVRGLYMLEDRLDNAGTDFVLMFMHQKKAGLPLQLHLTTSQPVPVIVRIRTPQALSEEHIDLLVQVYNSNVTIVLLPETLRSSSESERTYKSLLVTSDDVIVLFATSLQHKSTDSTLVYPTDVLSNEYVAVSMLSDKPNPAFIGSTVGVVALEFGMVSIYLPDGITVLFDNITYTAKMHITLNKYEVFHLVTTDVTGIIIKANINLAAFSGHSFIKLGDPSGDHMEVMLPPIQSLGRQYMVAKKPSYQYTPEFIRVVSTSIATNINISDGVSTSAVVLEGKGSYYDFDLPSTGALLTANQSILVAQISRSRCIDGTNGDPSMSLAFSPEFLSSQYTFGVPATFDSNLDKYNLLIVVEAIYLEHVQFDGVYLDPHVSWNNVADSEFLTTEIEDITAGRHTLSSDQPWARLAGVVHGFGGGEHFQTAIGRYLGEPRGQINTTKEENVDVYRQSILSLRYKDYLPSEAPFYNTTSESLLMCFTLCLDYSACYLLATRPDTDDVIGQVICVLYTTVAASGHLQSEPGYTLYRRFA
;
A
#
# COMPACT_ATOMS: atom_id res chain seq x y z
N MET A 1 -5.59 12.65 -85.54
CA MET A 1 -4.70 12.53 -84.37
C MET A 1 -5.50 12.86 -83.14
N LEU A 2 -5.78 11.87 -82.29
CA LEU A 2 -6.11 12.02 -80.87
C LEU A 2 -6.15 10.60 -80.28
N ASN A 3 -5.12 10.29 -79.50
CA ASN A 3 -4.96 9.08 -78.72
C ASN A 3 -5.90 9.14 -77.51
N PHE A 4 -6.73 8.13 -77.30
CA PHE A 4 -7.42 7.91 -76.03
C PHE A 4 -6.65 6.86 -75.21
N SER A 5 -6.12 7.31 -74.08
CA SER A 5 -5.52 6.50 -73.03
C SER A 5 -6.63 6.03 -72.08
N PHE A 6 -6.73 4.72 -71.84
CA PHE A 6 -7.57 4.14 -70.79
C PHE A 6 -6.73 3.93 -69.53
N SER A 7 -7.11 4.61 -68.45
CA SER A 7 -6.55 4.44 -67.10
C SER A 7 -7.36 3.39 -66.34
N PHE A 8 -6.70 2.32 -65.87
CA PHE A 8 -7.25 1.36 -64.91
C PHE A 8 -7.02 1.90 -63.49
N GLN A 9 -8.09 2.26 -62.78
CA GLN A 9 -8.02 2.50 -61.33
C GLN A 9 -8.21 1.17 -60.59
N VAL A 10 -7.18 0.76 -59.87
CA VAL A 10 -7.25 -0.31 -58.85
C VAL A 10 -7.86 0.29 -57.59
N VAL A 11 -9.05 -0.16 -57.22
CA VAL A 11 -9.69 0.18 -55.94
C VAL A 11 -9.10 -0.75 -54.87
N ILE A 12 -8.20 -0.22 -54.03
CA ILE A 12 -7.73 -0.89 -52.82
C ILE A 12 -8.78 -0.69 -51.74
N LEU A 13 -9.48 -1.75 -51.38
CA LEU A 13 -10.39 -1.78 -50.24
C LEU A 13 -9.54 -1.82 -48.95
N MET A 14 -9.28 -0.67 -48.33
CA MET A 14 -8.70 -0.64 -46.97
C MET A 14 -9.77 -1.11 -45.98
N VAL A 15 -9.64 -2.34 -45.50
CA VAL A 15 -10.30 -2.77 -44.26
C VAL A 15 -9.55 -2.08 -43.12
N ILE A 16 -10.10 -0.98 -42.61
CA ILE A 16 -9.63 -0.37 -41.37
C ILE A 16 -10.09 -1.29 -40.24
N CYS A 17 -9.20 -2.20 -39.82
CA CYS A 17 -9.35 -2.88 -38.55
C CYS A 17 -9.01 -1.87 -37.46
N PRO A 18 -9.88 -1.62 -36.46
CA PRO A 18 -9.53 -0.74 -35.35
C PRO A 18 -8.40 -1.42 -34.58
N VAL A 19 -7.18 -0.87 -34.69
CA VAL A 19 -6.07 -1.21 -33.81
C VAL A 19 -6.50 -0.80 -32.41
N ARG A 20 -7.00 -1.77 -31.63
CA ARG A 20 -7.08 -1.60 -30.17
C ARG A 20 -5.65 -1.48 -29.69
N GLY A 21 -5.24 -0.28 -29.29
CA GLY A 21 -3.96 -0.08 -28.62
C GLY A 21 -3.90 -1.01 -27.41
N LEU A 22 -2.93 -1.91 -27.40
CA LEU A 22 -2.62 -2.77 -26.26
C LEU A 22 -1.45 -2.13 -25.52
N TYR A 23 -1.70 -1.77 -24.26
CA TYR A 23 -0.81 -1.03 -23.38
C TYR A 23 0.19 -1.97 -22.68
N MET A 24 1.38 -1.44 -22.39
CA MET A 24 2.41 -2.12 -21.60
C MET A 24 2.03 -2.17 -20.13
N LEU A 25 2.33 -3.28 -19.45
CA LEU A 25 2.20 -3.43 -18.01
C LEU A 25 3.56 -3.78 -17.42
N GLU A 26 4.17 -2.80 -16.77
CA GLU A 26 5.11 -3.09 -15.69
C GLU A 26 4.28 -3.60 -14.50
N ASP A 27 4.83 -4.50 -13.67
CA ASP A 27 4.12 -4.94 -12.47
C ASP A 27 3.88 -3.70 -11.60
N ARG A 28 2.61 -3.27 -11.54
CA ARG A 28 2.22 -2.13 -10.74
C ARG A 28 2.48 -2.46 -9.28
N LEU A 29 3.54 -1.88 -8.72
CA LEU A 29 3.84 -1.95 -7.29
C LEU A 29 2.74 -1.20 -6.55
N ASP A 30 1.84 -1.92 -5.91
CA ASP A 30 0.71 -1.38 -5.14
C ASP A 30 0.45 -2.24 -3.90
N ASN A 31 -0.66 -1.99 -3.21
CA ASN A 31 -1.02 -2.72 -2.01
C ASN A 31 -1.69 -4.08 -2.25
N ALA A 32 -1.86 -4.50 -3.50
CA ALA A 32 -2.39 -5.81 -3.86
C ALA A 32 -1.23 -6.75 -4.20
N GLY A 33 -1.29 -8.01 -3.76
CA GLY A 33 -0.19 -8.95 -3.97
C GLY A 33 -0.52 -10.36 -3.56
N THR A 34 0.50 -11.22 -3.62
CA THR A 34 0.39 -12.67 -3.36
C THR A 34 1.14 -13.11 -2.11
N ASP A 35 2.18 -12.37 -1.72
CA ASP A 35 3.04 -12.65 -0.56
C ASP A 35 3.10 -11.42 0.35
N PHE A 36 2.85 -11.61 1.65
CA PHE A 36 2.87 -10.55 2.66
C PHE A 36 3.59 -11.04 3.92
N VAL A 37 4.34 -10.14 4.55
CA VAL A 37 4.98 -10.37 5.85
C VAL A 37 4.60 -9.24 6.80
N LEU A 38 4.13 -9.59 7.98
CA LEU A 38 3.68 -8.62 8.98
C LEU A 38 3.92 -9.09 10.42
N MET A 39 3.69 -8.17 11.36
CA MET A 39 3.65 -8.41 12.80
C MET A 39 2.50 -7.61 13.41
N PHE A 40 2.21 -7.86 14.69
CA PHE A 40 1.30 -7.03 15.49
C PHE A 40 2.08 -6.37 16.63
N MET A 41 2.08 -5.04 16.67
CA MET A 41 2.81 -4.30 17.69
C MET A 41 2.21 -4.45 19.09
N HIS A 42 2.99 -4.09 20.11
CA HIS A 42 2.51 -4.04 21.48
C HIS A 42 1.33 -3.10 21.62
N GLN A 43 0.40 -3.52 22.48
CA GLN A 43 -0.75 -2.70 22.85
C GLN A 43 -0.99 -2.83 24.35
N LYS A 44 -1.49 -1.76 24.98
CA LYS A 44 -1.61 -1.68 26.43
C LYS A 44 -2.58 -2.68 27.08
N LYS A 45 -3.80 -2.85 26.54
CA LYS A 45 -4.87 -3.65 27.15
C LYS A 45 -4.91 -5.04 26.52
N ALA A 46 -5.15 -6.05 27.34
CA ALA A 46 -5.30 -7.43 26.85
C ALA A 46 -6.72 -7.71 26.32
N GLY A 47 -6.88 -8.82 25.60
CA GLY A 47 -8.12 -9.60 25.70
C GLY A 47 -8.98 -9.78 24.45
N LEU A 48 -8.54 -9.38 23.26
CA LEU A 48 -9.24 -9.70 22.01
C LEU A 48 -8.30 -10.36 20.97
N PRO A 49 -8.83 -11.28 20.14
CA PRO A 49 -8.10 -11.85 19.02
C PRO A 49 -7.65 -10.77 18.03
N LEU A 50 -6.47 -10.98 17.45
CA LEU A 50 -5.97 -10.20 16.32
C LEU A 50 -6.73 -10.62 15.06
N GLN A 51 -6.84 -9.74 14.06
CA GLN A 51 -7.58 -10.07 12.84
C GLN A 51 -6.79 -9.73 11.58
N LEU A 52 -6.94 -10.60 10.57
CA LEU A 52 -6.60 -10.30 9.19
C LEU A 52 -7.88 -10.17 8.39
N HIS A 53 -7.98 -9.12 7.59
CA HIS A 53 -9.11 -8.91 6.67
C HIS A 53 -8.58 -9.02 5.25
N LEU A 54 -9.04 -10.05 4.54
CA LEU A 54 -8.61 -10.38 3.20
C LEU A 54 -9.75 -10.12 2.22
N THR A 55 -9.42 -9.47 1.11
CA THR A 55 -10.34 -9.25 -0.01
C THR A 55 -9.64 -9.51 -1.32
N THR A 56 -10.39 -9.80 -2.37
CA THR A 56 -9.87 -10.04 -3.71
C THR A 56 -10.84 -9.52 -4.76
N SER A 57 -10.30 -9.12 -5.91
CA SER A 57 -11.09 -8.82 -7.11
C SER A 57 -11.25 -10.06 -8.02
N GLN A 58 -10.62 -11.19 -7.68
CA GLN A 58 -10.58 -12.36 -8.55
C GLN A 58 -11.97 -13.01 -8.70
N PRO A 59 -12.35 -13.45 -9.91
CA PRO A 59 -13.66 -14.05 -10.16
C PRO A 59 -13.82 -15.45 -9.54
N VAL A 60 -12.71 -16.08 -9.16
CA VAL A 60 -12.67 -17.39 -8.51
C VAL A 60 -12.10 -17.27 -7.09
N PRO A 61 -12.45 -18.18 -6.16
CA PRO A 61 -11.91 -18.14 -4.82
C PRO A 61 -10.38 -18.29 -4.82
N VAL A 62 -9.70 -17.42 -4.09
CA VAL A 62 -8.24 -17.43 -3.91
C VAL A 62 -7.90 -18.23 -2.66
N ILE A 63 -6.93 -19.14 -2.75
CA ILE A 63 -6.45 -19.94 -1.63
C ILE A 63 -5.33 -19.18 -0.93
N VAL A 64 -5.50 -18.90 0.36
CA VAL A 64 -4.53 -18.18 1.17
C VAL A 64 -4.04 -19.08 2.30
N ARG A 65 -2.72 -19.14 2.47
CA ARG A 65 -2.04 -19.80 3.59
C ARG A 65 -1.46 -18.75 4.53
N ILE A 66 -1.79 -18.84 5.81
CA ILE A 66 -1.35 -17.93 6.87
C ILE A 66 -0.56 -18.74 7.87
N ARG A 67 0.71 -18.40 8.09
CA ARG A 67 1.58 -19.14 9.00
C ARG A 67 2.53 -18.26 9.77
N THR A 68 2.95 -18.73 10.93
CA THR A 68 4.13 -18.22 11.63
C THR A 68 5.34 -19.07 11.24
N PRO A 69 6.18 -18.62 10.30
CA PRO A 69 7.13 -19.49 9.62
C PRO A 69 8.26 -20.03 10.52
N GLN A 70 8.50 -19.40 11.67
CA GLN A 70 9.60 -19.76 12.59
C GLN A 70 9.13 -20.02 14.03
N ALA A 71 7.85 -19.81 14.37
CA ALA A 71 7.35 -20.05 15.72
C ALA A 71 7.22 -21.56 16.01
N LEU A 72 7.65 -21.99 17.20
CA LEU A 72 7.80 -23.40 17.58
C LEU A 72 6.79 -23.89 18.63
N SER A 73 5.95 -23.02 19.18
CA SER A 73 5.09 -23.33 20.34
C SER A 73 3.68 -22.72 20.21
N GLU A 74 3.13 -22.09 21.26
CA GLU A 74 1.77 -21.53 21.34
C GLU A 74 1.50 -20.40 20.32
N GLU A 75 2.57 -19.87 19.72
CA GLU A 75 2.54 -18.89 18.64
C GLU A 75 2.47 -19.56 17.26
N HIS A 76 2.58 -20.89 17.17
CA HIS A 76 2.57 -21.59 15.89
C HIS A 76 1.20 -21.59 15.24
N ILE A 77 1.14 -21.07 14.01
CA ILE A 77 -0.04 -21.05 13.16
C ILE A 77 0.31 -21.61 11.78
N ASP A 78 -0.60 -22.39 11.21
CA ASP A 78 -0.61 -22.78 9.81
C ASP A 78 -2.07 -23.01 9.37
N LEU A 79 -2.67 -22.00 8.76
CA LEU A 79 -4.07 -21.97 8.36
C LEU A 79 -4.19 -21.90 6.85
N LEU A 80 -5.21 -22.56 6.30
CA LEU A 80 -5.64 -22.40 4.91
C LEU A 80 -7.06 -21.84 4.89
N VAL A 81 -7.27 -20.76 4.14
CA VAL A 81 -8.57 -20.10 3.98
C VAL A 81 -8.84 -19.82 2.51
N GLN A 82 -10.12 -19.67 2.17
CA GLN A 82 -10.56 -19.25 0.83
C GLN A 82 -11.10 -17.84 0.90
N VAL A 83 -10.61 -16.98 0.00
CA VAL A 83 -11.03 -15.59 -0.12
C VAL A 83 -11.89 -15.44 -1.36
N TYR A 84 -13.09 -14.87 -1.18
CA TYR A 84 -14.07 -14.69 -2.24
C TYR A 84 -14.18 -13.20 -2.59
N ASN A 85 -14.48 -12.87 -3.84
CA ASN A 85 -14.72 -11.48 -4.26
C ASN A 85 -16.10 -10.92 -3.84
N SER A 86 -16.92 -11.68 -3.11
CA SER A 86 -18.24 -11.25 -2.67
C SER A 86 -18.26 -10.71 -1.24
N ASN A 87 -17.18 -10.89 -0.46
CA ASN A 87 -17.12 -10.48 0.94
C ASN A 87 -15.68 -10.21 1.40
N VAL A 88 -15.55 -9.72 2.63
CA VAL A 88 -14.28 -9.67 3.35
C VAL A 88 -14.14 -10.97 4.13
N THR A 89 -13.05 -11.69 3.91
CA THR A 89 -12.71 -12.88 4.71
C THR A 89 -11.96 -12.43 5.97
N ILE A 90 -12.53 -12.68 7.14
CA ILE A 90 -11.92 -12.35 8.43
C ILE A 90 -11.27 -13.60 9.02
N VAL A 91 -9.98 -13.50 9.34
CA VAL A 91 -9.23 -14.57 10.03
C VAL A 91 -8.87 -14.10 11.42
N LEU A 92 -9.34 -14.84 12.43
CA LEU A 92 -9.01 -14.59 13.84
C LEU A 92 -7.69 -15.27 14.20
N LEU A 93 -6.82 -14.54 14.87
CA LEU A 93 -5.51 -15.00 15.29
C LEU A 93 -5.35 -14.88 16.82
N PRO A 94 -4.60 -15.79 17.46
CA PRO A 94 -4.28 -15.72 18.88
C PRO A 94 -3.63 -14.40 19.27
N GLU A 95 -4.01 -13.86 20.43
CA GLU A 95 -3.41 -12.63 20.97
C GLU A 95 -1.92 -12.79 21.35
N THR A 96 -1.43 -14.03 21.46
CA THR A 96 -0.02 -14.36 21.75
C THR A 96 0.95 -13.90 20.66
N LEU A 97 0.46 -13.65 19.43
CA LEU A 97 1.27 -13.07 18.36
C LEU A 97 1.60 -11.59 18.53
N ARG A 98 0.99 -10.92 19.50
CA ARG A 98 1.27 -9.52 19.82
C ARG A 98 2.67 -9.38 20.44
N SER A 99 3.41 -8.34 20.06
CA SER A 99 4.67 -8.01 20.73
C SER A 99 4.47 -7.61 22.20
N SER A 100 5.49 -7.87 23.01
CA SER A 100 5.48 -7.55 24.44
C SER A 100 5.63 -6.06 24.72
N SER A 101 5.38 -5.64 25.96
CA SER A 101 5.51 -4.25 26.40
C SER A 101 6.94 -3.72 26.45
N GLU A 102 7.92 -4.59 26.19
CA GLU A 102 9.34 -4.28 26.23
C GLU A 102 9.94 -4.43 24.84
N SER A 103 11.12 -3.85 24.64
CA SER A 103 11.85 -4.06 23.40
C SER A 103 12.33 -5.51 23.33
N GLU A 104 12.02 -6.23 22.25
CA GLU A 104 12.23 -7.67 22.16
C GLU A 104 12.63 -8.14 20.75
N ARG A 105 13.17 -9.36 20.69
CA ARG A 105 13.29 -10.16 19.47
C ARG A 105 12.39 -11.38 19.58
N THR A 106 11.68 -11.72 18.52
CA THR A 106 10.70 -12.81 18.55
C THR A 106 10.45 -13.41 17.16
N TYR A 107 9.78 -14.55 17.10
CA TYR A 107 9.38 -15.25 15.86
C TYR A 107 7.87 -15.22 15.62
N LYS A 108 7.17 -14.23 16.20
CA LYS A 108 5.72 -13.98 16.08
C LYS A 108 5.28 -13.40 14.73
N SER A 109 6.18 -13.28 13.75
CA SER A 109 5.82 -12.76 12.42
C SER A 109 4.84 -13.70 11.71
N LEU A 110 4.02 -13.11 10.85
CA LEU A 110 3.12 -13.84 9.97
C LEU A 110 3.63 -13.75 8.52
N LEU A 111 3.61 -14.89 7.84
CA LEU A 111 3.69 -14.97 6.40
C LEU A 111 2.31 -15.35 5.85
N VAL A 112 1.77 -14.49 4.99
CA VAL A 112 0.53 -14.72 4.25
C VAL A 112 0.88 -14.91 2.79
N THR A 113 0.64 -16.10 2.25
CA THR A 113 0.90 -16.43 0.83
C THR A 113 -0.38 -16.87 0.15
N SER A 114 -0.57 -16.52 -1.11
CA SER A 114 -1.78 -16.82 -1.87
C SER A 114 -1.47 -17.23 -3.30
N ASP A 115 -2.36 -18.01 -3.91
CA ASP A 115 -2.21 -18.49 -5.29
C ASP A 115 -2.62 -17.45 -6.35
N ASP A 116 -3.27 -16.37 -5.91
CA ASP A 116 -3.64 -15.20 -6.71
C ASP A 116 -3.74 -13.92 -5.86
N VAL A 117 -3.93 -12.78 -6.51
CA VAL A 117 -3.85 -11.44 -5.91
C VAL A 117 -4.95 -11.20 -4.87
N ILE A 118 -4.54 -10.75 -3.70
CA ILE A 118 -5.41 -10.27 -2.61
C ILE A 118 -4.99 -8.87 -2.16
N VAL A 119 -5.86 -8.21 -1.40
CA VAL A 119 -5.53 -7.05 -0.56
C VAL A 119 -5.71 -7.48 0.89
N LEU A 120 -4.78 -7.05 1.74
CA LEU A 120 -4.69 -7.47 3.14
C LEU A 120 -4.70 -6.26 4.06
N PHE A 121 -5.56 -6.28 5.08
CA PHE A 121 -5.51 -5.40 6.23
C PHE A 121 -5.23 -6.21 7.49
N ALA A 122 -4.44 -5.63 8.39
CA ALA A 122 -4.17 -6.19 9.71
C ALA A 122 -4.79 -5.30 10.77
N THR A 123 -5.57 -5.90 11.64
CA THR A 123 -6.37 -5.20 12.63
C THR A 123 -6.00 -5.65 14.03
N SER A 124 -5.67 -4.64 14.82
CA SER A 124 -5.28 -4.71 16.20
C SER A 124 -6.46 -4.32 17.08
N LEU A 125 -6.97 -5.28 17.88
CA LEU A 125 -8.17 -5.07 18.71
C LEU A 125 -7.89 -5.20 20.21
N GLN A 126 -8.60 -4.37 20.97
CA GLN A 126 -8.79 -4.44 22.42
C GLN A 126 -10.21 -4.03 22.78
N HIS A 127 -10.63 -4.29 24.02
CA HIS A 127 -11.84 -3.68 24.52
C HIS A 127 -11.71 -2.16 24.52
N LYS A 128 -12.51 -1.50 23.68
CA LYS A 128 -12.46 -0.04 23.49
C LYS A 128 -11.07 0.45 23.08
N SER A 129 -10.53 -0.18 22.05
CA SER A 129 -9.38 0.31 21.28
C SER A 129 -9.23 -0.54 20.02
N THR A 130 -9.22 0.10 18.86
CA THR A 130 -9.13 -0.55 17.55
C THR A 130 -8.24 0.27 16.63
N ASP A 131 -7.27 -0.38 15.98
CA ASP A 131 -6.65 0.22 14.80
C ASP A 131 -6.40 -0.82 13.71
N SER A 132 -6.28 -0.34 12.48
CA SER A 132 -6.12 -1.19 11.30
C SER A 132 -5.18 -0.57 10.28
N THR A 133 -4.18 -1.35 9.87
CA THR A 133 -3.25 -0.94 8.82
C THR A 133 -3.48 -1.73 7.53
N LEU A 134 -3.36 -1.02 6.40
CA LEU A 134 -3.11 -1.64 5.11
C LEU A 134 -1.75 -2.36 5.15
N VAL A 135 -1.70 -3.60 4.67
CA VAL A 135 -0.48 -4.41 4.64
C VAL A 135 0.06 -4.43 3.21
N TYR A 136 1.35 -4.09 3.08
CA TYR A 136 2.02 -4.05 1.79
C TYR A 136 2.61 -5.42 1.42
N PRO A 137 2.49 -5.85 0.15
CA PRO A 137 3.06 -7.10 -0.32
C PRO A 137 4.59 -7.06 -0.38
N THR A 138 5.25 -8.22 -0.35
CA THR A 138 6.72 -8.29 -0.21
C THR A 138 7.49 -7.73 -1.41
N ASP A 139 6.85 -7.60 -2.57
CA ASP A 139 7.41 -7.03 -3.80
C ASP A 139 7.58 -5.50 -3.76
N VAL A 140 6.86 -4.80 -2.86
CA VAL A 140 7.03 -3.35 -2.65
C VAL A 140 7.91 -3.01 -1.45
N LEU A 141 8.23 -3.99 -0.58
CA LEU A 141 9.06 -3.77 0.60
C LEU A 141 10.52 -3.55 0.20
N SER A 142 11.18 -2.64 0.93
CA SER A 142 12.58 -2.28 0.70
C SER A 142 13.36 -2.32 2.01
N ASN A 143 14.49 -1.63 2.05
CA ASN A 143 15.49 -1.70 3.12
C ASN A 143 15.66 -0.40 3.91
N GLU A 144 14.94 0.68 3.58
CA GLU A 144 15.05 1.98 4.26
C GLU A 144 13.68 2.61 4.55
N TYR A 145 13.44 2.98 5.82
CA TYR A 145 12.18 3.52 6.33
C TYR A 145 12.42 4.66 7.32
N VAL A 146 11.42 5.53 7.49
CA VAL A 146 11.37 6.54 8.55
C VAL A 146 10.09 6.32 9.37
N ALA A 147 10.23 6.30 10.70
CA ALA A 147 9.12 6.07 11.61
C ALA A 147 8.34 7.36 11.93
N VAL A 148 7.05 7.20 12.24
CA VAL A 148 6.16 8.27 12.69
C VAL A 148 5.25 7.77 13.81
N SER A 149 5.16 8.55 14.88
CA SER A 149 4.21 8.34 15.97
C SER A 149 3.87 9.73 16.55
N MET A 150 3.39 9.77 17.78
CA MET A 150 3.09 10.98 18.53
C MET A 150 3.43 10.79 20.00
N LEU A 151 3.79 11.88 20.66
CA LEU A 151 3.81 11.93 22.12
C LEU A 151 2.39 12.09 22.65
N SER A 152 2.06 11.34 23.70
CA SER A 152 0.80 11.52 24.44
C SER A 152 0.79 12.87 25.17
N ASP A 153 -0.34 13.59 25.13
CA ASP A 153 -0.56 14.83 25.92
C ASP A 153 -0.52 14.55 27.43
N LYS A 154 -0.83 13.31 27.79
CA LYS A 154 -0.83 12.82 29.18
C LYS A 154 0.12 11.63 29.26
N PRO A 155 1.45 11.88 29.19
CA PRO A 155 2.43 10.82 29.31
C PRO A 155 2.28 10.22 30.71
N ASN A 156 2.03 8.93 30.78
CA ASN A 156 2.05 8.20 32.04
C ASN A 156 2.76 6.88 31.78
N PRO A 157 3.71 6.47 32.63
CA PRO A 157 4.48 5.23 32.45
C PRO A 157 3.64 3.97 32.27
N ALA A 158 2.37 3.98 32.70
CA ALA A 158 1.40 2.91 32.49
C ALA A 158 0.69 2.96 31.11
N PHE A 159 0.90 4.01 30.31
CA PHE A 159 0.55 4.09 28.89
C PHE A 159 1.85 3.87 28.12
N ILE A 160 2.13 2.61 27.81
CA ILE A 160 3.43 2.18 27.28
C ILE A 160 3.64 2.84 25.90
N GLY A 161 4.88 3.20 25.60
CA GLY A 161 5.19 4.30 24.68
C GLY A 161 5.00 4.01 23.19
N SER A 162 5.56 4.90 22.38
CA SER A 162 5.66 4.75 20.94
C SER A 162 6.48 3.51 20.56
N THR A 163 6.12 2.87 19.45
CA THR A 163 6.70 1.60 19.04
C THR A 163 7.17 1.61 17.59
N VAL A 164 8.26 0.91 17.33
CA VAL A 164 8.72 0.53 15.98
C VAL A 164 8.82 -0.97 15.92
N GLY A 165 8.29 -1.56 14.87
CA GLY A 165 8.41 -2.98 14.58
C GLY A 165 9.11 -3.21 13.25
N VAL A 166 10.00 -4.20 13.16
CA VAL A 166 10.56 -4.66 11.89
C VAL A 166 10.48 -6.16 11.77
N VAL A 167 10.22 -6.66 10.56
CA VAL A 167 10.25 -8.09 10.23
C VAL A 167 11.20 -8.32 9.07
N ALA A 168 12.25 -9.10 9.29
CA ALA A 168 13.25 -9.36 8.27
C ALA A 168 12.74 -10.37 7.23
N LEU A 169 12.89 -10.10 5.93
CA LEU A 169 12.52 -11.07 4.88
C LEU A 169 13.65 -12.08 4.61
N GLU A 170 14.85 -11.80 5.11
CA GLU A 170 16.07 -12.59 4.95
C GLU A 170 16.94 -12.49 6.21
N PHE A 171 18.03 -13.27 6.27
CA PHE A 171 19.04 -13.07 7.30
C PHE A 171 19.89 -11.83 6.97
N GLY A 172 19.98 -10.87 7.88
CA GLY A 172 20.71 -9.64 7.60
C GLY A 172 20.84 -8.70 8.79
N MET A 173 21.54 -7.59 8.55
CA MET A 173 21.81 -6.56 9.54
C MET A 173 20.86 -5.39 9.35
N VAL A 174 20.24 -4.96 10.45
CA VAL A 174 19.41 -3.76 10.53
C VAL A 174 20.11 -2.73 11.42
N SER A 175 20.18 -1.51 10.94
CA SER A 175 20.67 -0.33 11.64
C SER A 175 19.49 0.57 11.95
N ILE A 176 19.32 0.91 13.23
CA ILE A 176 18.28 1.84 13.68
C ILE A 176 18.99 3.09 14.20
N TYR A 177 18.73 4.22 13.56
CA TYR A 177 19.27 5.52 13.93
C TYR A 177 18.23 6.27 14.76
N LEU A 178 18.62 6.65 15.97
CA LEU A 178 17.76 7.31 16.94
C LEU A 178 17.88 8.83 16.78
N PRO A 179 16.76 9.58 16.82
CA PRO A 179 16.78 11.03 16.93
C PRO A 179 17.48 11.50 18.21
N ASP A 180 17.98 12.74 18.20
CA ASP A 180 18.58 13.35 19.38
C ASP A 180 17.61 13.37 20.57
N GLY A 181 18.11 12.99 21.75
CA GLY A 181 17.32 12.95 22.98
C GLY A 181 16.52 11.66 23.20
N ILE A 182 16.43 10.78 22.19
CA ILE A 182 15.83 9.44 22.37
C ILE A 182 16.88 8.48 22.93
N THR A 183 16.49 7.77 23.99
CA THR A 183 17.30 6.73 24.61
C THR A 183 16.52 5.42 24.58
N VAL A 184 17.21 4.35 24.20
CA VAL A 184 16.65 2.99 24.13
C VAL A 184 17.48 2.07 25.02
N LEU A 185 16.79 1.28 25.84
CA LEU A 185 17.40 0.18 26.59
C LEU A 185 17.00 -1.14 25.91
N PHE A 186 17.98 -1.91 25.46
CA PHE A 186 17.78 -3.22 24.87
C PHE A 186 18.96 -4.13 25.22
N ASP A 187 18.69 -5.38 25.63
CA ASP A 187 19.70 -6.34 26.08
C ASP A 187 20.70 -5.77 27.12
N ASN A 188 20.20 -4.98 28.08
CA ASN A 188 21.00 -4.25 29.08
C ASN A 188 22.03 -3.26 28.51
N ILE A 189 21.89 -2.86 27.25
CA ILE A 189 22.69 -1.85 26.59
C ILE A 189 21.83 -0.62 26.33
N THR A 190 22.35 0.54 26.72
CA THR A 190 21.72 1.84 26.46
C THR A 190 22.24 2.41 25.14
N TYR A 191 21.35 2.67 24.20
CA TYR A 191 21.61 3.28 22.91
C TYR A 191 21.05 4.70 22.88
N THR A 192 21.83 5.67 22.39
CA THR A 192 21.45 7.09 22.34
C THR A 192 21.57 7.72 20.95
N ALA A 193 22.03 6.97 19.95
CA ALA A 193 22.25 7.47 18.60
C ALA A 193 22.03 6.41 17.53
N LYS A 194 22.58 5.21 17.72
CA LYS A 194 22.46 4.13 16.75
C LYS A 194 22.52 2.77 17.43
N MET A 195 21.72 1.83 16.96
CA MET A 195 21.82 0.42 17.29
C MET A 195 21.96 -0.43 16.03
N HIS A 196 22.66 -1.55 16.17
CA HIS A 196 22.87 -2.55 15.15
C HIS A 196 22.36 -3.89 15.66
N ILE A 197 21.45 -4.50 14.91
CA ILE A 197 20.89 -5.81 15.22
C ILE A 197 21.01 -6.71 14.00
N THR A 198 21.27 -7.99 14.22
CA THR A 198 21.25 -9.01 13.16
C THR A 198 20.01 -9.86 13.36
N LEU A 199 19.16 -9.93 12.33
CA LEU A 199 17.90 -10.66 12.36
C LEU A 199 17.98 -11.87 11.44
N ASN A 200 17.42 -12.98 11.89
CA ASN A 200 17.15 -14.14 11.05
C ASN A 200 15.95 -13.87 10.14
N LYS A 201 15.84 -14.64 9.06
CA LYS A 201 14.67 -14.58 8.16
C LYS A 201 13.38 -14.81 8.96
N TYR A 202 12.44 -13.88 8.81
CA TYR A 202 11.15 -13.78 9.52
C TYR A 202 11.26 -13.52 11.02
N GLU A 203 12.42 -13.14 11.52
CA GLU A 203 12.53 -12.66 12.90
C GLU A 203 11.98 -11.23 13.00
N VAL A 204 11.30 -10.96 14.10
CA VAL A 204 10.77 -9.67 14.48
C VAL A 204 11.74 -8.99 15.44
N PHE A 205 11.96 -7.69 15.25
CA PHE A 205 12.46 -6.81 16.30
C PHE A 205 11.42 -5.75 16.61
N HIS A 206 11.01 -5.68 17.87
CA HIS A 206 10.07 -4.71 18.39
C HIS A 206 10.79 -3.77 19.35
N LEU A 207 10.65 -2.48 19.12
CA LEU A 207 11.25 -1.41 19.90
C LEU A 207 10.15 -0.60 20.57
N VAL A 208 10.29 -0.35 21.88
CA VAL A 208 9.40 0.50 22.67
C VAL A 208 10.21 1.65 23.27
N THR A 209 9.78 2.89 23.04
CA THR A 209 10.39 4.10 23.65
C THR A 209 9.36 5.24 23.75
N THR A 210 9.77 6.45 24.08
CA THR A 210 8.87 7.60 24.32
C THR A 210 8.21 8.11 23.02
N ASP A 211 9.01 8.58 22.06
CA ASP A 211 8.59 8.94 20.70
C ASP A 211 9.55 8.30 19.70
N VAL A 212 9.00 7.52 18.78
CA VAL A 212 9.80 6.88 17.71
C VAL A 212 9.87 7.73 16.44
N THR A 213 9.18 8.87 16.40
CA THR A 213 9.15 9.75 15.23
C THR A 213 10.56 10.13 14.81
N GLY A 214 10.87 9.94 13.53
CA GLY A 214 12.18 10.27 12.98
C GLY A 214 13.23 9.17 13.10
N ILE A 215 12.93 8.05 13.78
CA ILE A 215 13.82 6.88 13.73
C ILE A 215 13.98 6.45 12.27
N ILE A 216 15.25 6.36 11.83
CA ILE A 216 15.59 5.84 10.51
C ILE A 216 15.98 4.38 10.65
N ILE A 217 15.31 3.52 9.90
CA ILE A 217 15.59 2.09 9.82
C ILE A 217 16.31 1.86 8.49
N LYS A 218 17.49 1.25 8.52
CA LYS A 218 18.26 0.92 7.33
C LYS A 218 18.83 -0.49 7.43
N ALA A 219 18.63 -1.30 6.41
CA ALA A 219 19.12 -2.67 6.37
C ALA A 219 19.87 -2.98 5.07
N ASN A 220 20.60 -4.10 5.07
CA ASN A 220 21.18 -4.69 3.85
C ASN A 220 20.28 -5.76 3.22
N ILE A 221 19.04 -5.88 3.71
CA ILE A 221 18.00 -6.83 3.31
C ILE A 221 16.67 -6.09 3.23
N ASN A 222 15.70 -6.65 2.51
CA ASN A 222 14.33 -6.15 2.58
C ASN A 222 13.70 -6.54 3.92
N LEU A 223 12.86 -5.64 4.44
CA LEU A 223 12.12 -5.85 5.69
C LEU A 223 10.75 -5.18 5.60
N ALA A 224 9.80 -5.66 6.39
CA ALA A 224 8.59 -4.91 6.71
C ALA A 224 8.86 -4.01 7.92
N ALA A 225 8.32 -2.79 7.93
CA ALA A 225 8.46 -1.86 9.04
C ALA A 225 7.10 -1.30 9.48
N PHE A 226 6.91 -1.15 10.78
CA PHE A 226 5.69 -0.68 11.43
C PHE A 226 6.05 0.41 12.43
N SER A 227 5.13 1.36 12.63
CA SER A 227 5.25 2.41 13.62
C SER A 227 3.91 2.69 14.27
N GLY A 228 3.92 3.08 15.54
CA GLY A 228 2.68 3.35 16.25
C GLY A 228 2.88 3.66 17.72
N HIS A 229 1.83 3.45 18.51
CA HIS A 229 1.81 3.73 19.93
C HIS A 229 0.93 2.71 20.65
N SER A 230 1.38 2.16 21.79
CA SER A 230 0.63 1.08 22.44
C SER A 230 -0.71 1.53 23.05
N PHE A 231 -0.74 2.78 23.52
CA PHE A 231 -1.94 3.52 23.93
C PHE A 231 -1.66 5.01 24.05
N ILE A 232 -2.20 5.85 23.17
CA ILE A 232 -1.99 7.30 23.16
C ILE A 232 -3.22 8.05 23.66
N LYS A 233 -3.00 9.19 24.35
CA LYS A 233 -4.04 10.18 24.61
C LYS A 233 -3.69 11.48 23.92
N LEU A 234 -4.53 11.89 22.98
CA LEU A 234 -4.48 13.19 22.32
C LEU A 234 -5.79 13.91 22.62
N GLY A 235 -5.78 14.80 23.61
CA GLY A 235 -6.98 15.36 24.23
C GLY A 235 -7.64 14.47 25.29
N ASP A 236 -8.83 14.87 25.73
CA ASP A 236 -9.63 14.19 26.76
C ASP A 236 -11.02 13.82 26.23
N PRO A 237 -11.63 12.72 26.75
CA PRO A 237 -11.15 11.86 27.84
C PRO A 237 -10.47 10.56 27.37
N SER A 238 -10.55 10.26 26.07
CA SER A 238 -10.31 8.93 25.52
C SER A 238 -8.90 8.76 24.96
N GLY A 239 -8.59 7.58 24.44
CA GLY A 239 -7.24 7.20 24.05
C GLY A 239 -7.22 5.77 23.52
N ASP A 240 -6.34 5.53 22.57
CA ASP A 240 -6.38 4.35 21.72
C ASP A 240 -4.97 3.85 21.38
N HIS A 241 -4.88 2.61 20.93
CA HIS A 241 -3.74 2.11 20.20
C HIS A 241 -3.65 2.78 18.83
N MET A 242 -2.43 2.95 18.32
CA MET A 242 -2.21 3.33 16.92
C MET A 242 -1.18 2.41 16.28
N GLU A 243 -1.39 2.03 15.04
CA GLU A 243 -0.49 1.18 14.27
C GLU A 243 -0.60 1.45 12.77
N VAL A 244 0.55 1.64 12.13
CA VAL A 244 0.64 1.71 10.67
C VAL A 244 1.86 0.97 10.15
N MET A 245 1.67 0.26 9.04
CA MET A 245 2.76 -0.25 8.22
C MET A 245 3.37 0.90 7.42
N LEU A 246 4.67 1.09 7.58
CA LEU A 246 5.40 2.16 6.92
C LEU A 246 5.69 1.77 5.46
N PRO A 247 5.42 2.66 4.49
CA PRO A 247 5.97 2.52 3.15
C PRO A 247 7.50 2.75 3.20
N PRO A 248 8.28 2.11 2.33
CA PRO A 248 9.70 2.40 2.24
C PRO A 248 9.94 3.81 1.71
N ILE A 249 11.10 4.39 2.01
CA ILE A 249 11.44 5.77 1.60
C ILE A 249 11.32 5.98 0.08
N GLN A 250 11.67 4.97 -0.73
CA GLN A 250 11.54 5.04 -2.19
C GLN A 250 10.09 5.20 -2.68
N SER A 251 9.12 4.79 -1.85
CA SER A 251 7.68 4.93 -2.11
C SER A 251 7.09 6.15 -1.38
N LEU A 252 7.92 7.11 -0.95
CA LEU A 252 7.47 8.39 -0.37
C LEU A 252 7.58 9.52 -1.38
N GLY A 253 6.56 10.37 -1.39
CA GLY A 253 6.41 11.42 -2.38
C GLY A 253 6.99 12.75 -1.92
N ARG A 254 7.01 13.72 -2.83
CA ARG A 254 7.38 15.12 -2.52
C ARG A 254 6.17 16.02 -2.35
N GLN A 255 5.01 15.57 -2.79
CA GLN A 255 3.75 16.29 -2.66
C GLN A 255 2.78 15.45 -1.84
N TYR A 256 2.03 16.11 -0.95
CA TYR A 256 0.97 15.45 -0.18
C TYR A 256 -0.25 16.35 -0.10
N MET A 257 -1.41 15.72 -0.14
CA MET A 257 -2.69 16.34 0.12
C MET A 257 -3.28 15.76 1.41
N VAL A 258 -3.71 16.64 2.30
CA VAL A 258 -4.42 16.27 3.53
C VAL A 258 -5.80 16.91 3.47
N ALA A 259 -6.82 16.05 3.39
CA ALA A 259 -8.21 16.47 3.28
C ALA A 259 -8.88 16.38 4.65
N LYS A 260 -9.66 17.40 5.00
CA LYS A 260 -10.55 17.34 6.16
C LYS A 260 -11.70 16.37 5.86
N LYS A 261 -12.01 15.50 6.81
CA LYS A 261 -13.21 14.66 6.79
C LYS A 261 -14.43 15.51 7.18
N PRO A 262 -15.49 15.60 6.37
CA PRO A 262 -16.70 16.39 6.65
C PRO A 262 -17.35 16.09 8.02
N SER A 263 -17.37 14.81 8.42
CA SER A 263 -17.84 14.36 9.74
C SER A 263 -17.00 14.89 10.92
N TYR A 264 -15.79 15.41 10.70
CA TYR A 264 -14.91 15.90 11.76
C TYR A 264 -15.14 17.38 12.04
N GLN A 265 -16.09 17.67 12.93
CA GLN A 265 -16.61 19.02 13.13
C GLN A 265 -16.09 19.71 14.39
N TYR A 266 -15.50 18.96 15.34
CA TYR A 266 -15.22 19.49 16.68
C TYR A 266 -13.76 19.85 16.93
N THR A 267 -12.83 18.89 16.75
CA THR A 267 -11.39 19.12 16.96
C THR A 267 -10.63 18.81 15.69
N PRO A 268 -9.81 19.74 15.16
CA PRO A 268 -9.05 19.50 13.95
C PRO A 268 -8.08 18.34 14.17
N GLU A 269 -7.92 17.54 13.11
CA GLU A 269 -6.87 16.54 13.04
C GLU A 269 -5.50 17.23 13.05
N PHE A 270 -4.50 16.49 13.52
CA PHE A 270 -3.14 16.92 13.58
C PHE A 270 -2.34 16.33 12.43
N ILE A 271 -1.51 17.14 11.80
CA ILE A 271 -0.63 16.70 10.72
C ILE A 271 0.80 16.72 11.22
N ARG A 272 1.48 15.58 11.05
CA ARG A 272 2.91 15.42 11.32
C ARG A 272 3.65 15.10 10.04
N VAL A 273 4.63 15.93 9.71
CA VAL A 273 5.49 15.78 8.53
C VAL A 273 6.89 15.40 8.99
N VAL A 274 7.46 14.32 8.46
CA VAL A 274 8.80 13.83 8.80
C VAL A 274 9.69 13.85 7.56
N SER A 275 10.89 14.42 7.68
CA SER A 275 11.87 14.50 6.60
C SER A 275 12.58 13.16 6.36
N THR A 276 12.77 12.77 5.11
CA THR A 276 13.60 11.59 4.76
C THR A 276 15.06 11.95 4.46
N SER A 277 15.37 13.26 4.41
CA SER A 277 16.65 13.83 4.01
C SER A 277 16.96 15.08 4.85
N ILE A 278 18.23 15.45 4.92
CA ILE A 278 18.64 16.74 5.52
C ILE A 278 18.18 17.92 4.66
N ALA A 279 18.08 19.11 5.26
CA ALA A 279 17.72 20.36 4.58
C ALA A 279 16.47 20.23 3.69
N THR A 280 15.41 19.63 4.24
CA THR A 280 14.14 19.44 3.56
C THR A 280 13.28 20.68 3.72
N ASN A 281 13.05 21.40 2.62
CA ASN A 281 12.19 22.58 2.55
C ASN A 281 10.77 22.12 2.19
N ILE A 282 9.79 22.51 2.99
CA ILE A 282 8.38 22.16 2.81
C ILE A 282 7.57 23.45 2.75
N ASN A 283 6.79 23.61 1.68
CA ASN A 283 5.75 24.62 1.57
C ASN A 283 4.41 23.98 1.91
N ILE A 284 3.63 24.64 2.76
CA ILE A 284 2.30 24.19 3.21
C ILE A 284 1.31 25.27 2.81
N SER A 285 0.41 24.95 1.87
CA SER A 285 -0.69 25.82 1.44
C SER A 285 -2.01 25.32 2.03
N ASP A 286 -2.79 26.20 2.64
CA ASP A 286 -4.17 25.92 3.10
C ASP A 286 -5.24 26.46 2.12
N GLY A 287 -4.79 26.98 0.97
CA GLY A 287 -5.63 27.63 -0.03
C GLY A 287 -5.93 29.11 0.21
N VAL A 288 -5.54 29.65 1.36
CA VAL A 288 -5.63 31.08 1.71
C VAL A 288 -4.26 31.69 1.91
N SER A 289 -3.35 30.93 2.51
CA SER A 289 -1.99 31.31 2.85
C SER A 289 -1.02 30.16 2.58
N THR A 290 0.24 30.52 2.37
CA THR A 290 1.34 29.55 2.26
C THR A 290 2.36 29.85 3.34
N SER A 291 2.75 28.82 4.07
CA SER A 291 3.85 28.84 5.01
C SER A 291 4.99 27.94 4.52
N ALA A 292 6.21 28.20 4.99
CA ALA A 292 7.37 27.39 4.66
C ALA A 292 8.08 26.97 5.95
N VAL A 293 8.52 25.72 6.00
CA VAL A 293 9.33 25.15 7.08
C VAL A 293 10.55 24.46 6.50
N VAL A 294 11.68 24.54 7.21
CA VAL A 294 12.92 23.84 6.88
C VAL A 294 13.20 22.82 7.97
N LEU A 295 13.30 21.55 7.57
CA LEU A 295 13.71 20.45 8.43
C LEU A 295 15.18 20.14 8.15
N GLU A 296 16.06 20.61 9.04
CA GLU A 296 17.51 20.54 8.88
C GLU A 296 18.05 19.10 8.94
N GLY A 297 17.53 18.29 9.88
CA GLY A 297 17.93 16.89 10.06
C GLY A 297 17.07 15.92 9.25
N LYS A 298 17.65 14.78 8.90
CA LYS A 298 16.88 13.61 8.44
C LYS A 298 16.15 13.01 9.64
N GLY A 299 14.85 12.73 9.51
CA GLY A 299 14.00 12.30 10.61
C GLY A 299 13.51 13.45 11.50
N SER A 300 13.90 14.70 11.24
CA SER A 300 13.27 15.85 11.88
C SER A 300 11.80 15.94 11.42
N TYR A 301 10.96 16.55 12.25
CA TYR A 301 9.53 16.66 11.94
C TYR A 301 8.98 18.05 12.23
N TYR A 302 7.85 18.35 11.60
CA TYR A 302 7.04 19.55 11.82
C TYR A 302 5.58 19.17 11.96
N ASP A 303 4.91 19.89 12.84
CA ASP A 303 3.59 19.60 13.36
C ASP A 303 2.67 20.81 13.17
N PHE A 304 1.45 20.60 12.68
CA PHE A 304 0.44 21.65 12.57
C PHE A 304 -0.98 21.09 12.62
N ASP A 305 -1.96 21.94 12.98
CA ASP A 305 -3.38 21.57 12.93
C ASP A 305 -3.90 21.64 11.50
N LEU A 306 -4.65 20.62 11.08
CA LEU A 306 -5.26 20.57 9.76
C LEU A 306 -6.26 21.72 9.57
N PRO A 307 -6.05 22.63 8.59
CA PRO A 307 -7.00 23.70 8.30
C PRO A 307 -8.34 23.14 7.83
N SER A 308 -9.41 23.93 7.99
CA SER A 308 -10.76 23.51 7.58
C SER A 308 -10.90 23.28 6.07
N THR A 309 -10.02 23.90 5.28
CA THR A 309 -9.90 23.76 3.83
C THR A 309 -9.03 22.58 3.42
N GLY A 310 -8.40 21.87 4.35
CA GLY A 310 -7.32 20.93 4.07
C GLY A 310 -5.99 21.65 3.82
N ALA A 311 -4.97 20.90 3.40
CA ALA A 311 -3.67 21.46 3.03
C ALA A 311 -3.00 20.69 1.89
N LEU A 312 -2.22 21.42 1.09
CA LEU A 312 -1.29 20.90 0.10
C LEU A 312 0.14 21.14 0.57
N LEU A 313 0.93 20.08 0.66
CA LEU A 313 2.34 20.12 1.04
C LEU A 313 3.19 19.84 -0.19
N THR A 314 4.23 20.66 -0.41
CA THR A 314 5.23 20.45 -1.47
C THR A 314 6.62 20.58 -0.88
N ALA A 315 7.46 19.57 -1.12
CA ALA A 315 8.81 19.51 -0.60
C ALA A 315 9.86 19.33 -1.71
N ASN A 316 11.10 19.74 -1.42
CA ASN A 316 12.24 19.51 -2.32
C ASN A 316 12.79 18.07 -2.23
N GLN A 317 12.46 17.34 -1.16
CA GLN A 317 12.84 15.96 -0.87
C GLN A 317 11.60 15.15 -0.51
N SER A 318 11.67 13.82 -0.60
CA SER A 318 10.56 12.97 -0.13
C SER A 318 10.28 13.21 1.36
N ILE A 319 9.02 13.15 1.74
CA ILE A 319 8.56 13.31 3.13
C ILE A 319 7.56 12.21 3.47
N LEU A 320 7.45 11.87 4.76
CA LEU A 320 6.35 11.08 5.29
C LEU A 320 5.35 12.02 5.96
N VAL A 321 4.06 11.86 5.68
CA VAL A 321 3.00 12.71 6.26
C VAL A 321 1.96 11.81 6.91
N ALA A 322 1.74 12.01 8.21
CA ALA A 322 0.71 11.34 8.98
C ALA A 322 -0.42 12.33 9.31
N GLN A 323 -1.67 11.86 9.16
CA GLN A 323 -2.89 12.56 9.57
C GLN A 323 -3.45 11.83 10.78
N ILE A 324 -3.47 12.52 11.92
CA ILE A 324 -3.73 11.94 13.23
C ILE A 324 -4.98 12.58 13.82
N SER A 325 -5.98 11.77 14.12
CA SER A 325 -7.20 12.22 14.79
C SER A 325 -6.97 12.39 16.29
N ARG A 326 -7.77 13.24 16.93
CA ARG A 326 -7.73 13.49 18.37
C ARG A 326 -9.01 13.01 19.04
N SER A 327 -8.96 12.84 20.36
CA SER A 327 -10.13 12.54 21.16
C SER A 327 -11.26 13.53 20.87
N ARG A 328 -12.46 13.01 20.62
CA ARG A 328 -13.70 13.72 20.33
C ARG A 328 -13.68 14.59 19.07
N CYS A 329 -12.90 14.21 18.05
CA CYS A 329 -12.77 14.98 16.81
C CYS A 329 -14.04 15.10 15.95
N ILE A 330 -14.97 14.14 16.04
CA ILE A 330 -16.13 14.04 15.13
C ILE A 330 -17.24 15.02 15.53
N ASP A 331 -17.91 14.78 16.66
CA ASP A 331 -19.08 15.56 17.12
C ASP A 331 -18.91 16.10 18.55
N GLY A 332 -17.68 16.07 19.08
CA GLY A 332 -17.39 16.42 20.47
C GLY A 332 -17.69 15.30 21.47
N THR A 333 -18.17 14.15 21.01
CA THR A 333 -18.44 12.96 21.83
C THR A 333 -17.73 11.70 21.31
N ASN A 334 -17.62 11.56 19.99
CA ASN A 334 -17.03 10.43 19.27
C ASN A 334 -15.68 10.79 18.64
N GLY A 335 -14.85 9.77 18.43
CA GLY A 335 -13.52 9.91 17.81
C GLY A 335 -12.40 9.68 18.81
N ASP A 336 -11.80 8.50 18.81
CA ASP A 336 -10.56 8.24 19.51
C ASP A 336 -9.34 8.59 18.65
N PRO A 337 -8.16 8.82 19.28
CA PRO A 337 -6.94 9.06 18.53
C PRO A 337 -6.65 7.89 17.58
N SER A 338 -6.42 8.19 16.31
CA SER A 338 -6.05 7.19 15.31
C SER A 338 -5.14 7.84 14.28
N MET A 339 -4.43 7.03 13.48
CA MET A 339 -3.45 7.54 12.53
C MET A 339 -3.62 6.90 11.15
N SER A 340 -3.63 7.72 10.11
CA SER A 340 -3.43 7.27 8.73
C SER A 340 -2.27 8.02 8.09
N LEU A 341 -1.72 7.46 7.01
CA LEU A 341 -0.76 8.17 6.17
C LEU A 341 -1.50 8.99 5.11
N ALA A 342 -1.07 10.23 4.91
CA ALA A 342 -1.67 11.10 3.91
C ALA A 342 -1.32 10.64 2.49
N PHE A 343 -2.12 11.09 1.52
CA PHE A 343 -1.95 10.72 0.13
C PHE A 343 -0.94 11.62 -0.56
N SER A 344 -0.05 11.02 -1.33
CA SER A 344 0.71 11.74 -2.34
C SER A 344 -0.03 11.66 -3.67
N PRO A 345 -0.31 12.80 -4.35
CA PRO A 345 -0.83 12.82 -5.72
C PRO A 345 0.02 12.01 -6.71
N GLU A 346 1.30 11.80 -6.40
CA GLU A 346 2.26 11.02 -7.19
C GLU A 346 1.94 9.51 -7.21
N PHE A 347 1.14 9.04 -6.23
CA PHE A 347 0.86 7.62 -5.97
C PHE A 347 -0.63 7.25 -5.95
N LEU A 348 -1.44 7.96 -6.72
CA LEU A 348 -2.88 7.70 -6.84
C LEU A 348 -3.22 6.68 -7.92
N SER A 349 -4.37 6.04 -7.75
CA SER A 349 -4.93 4.99 -8.61
C SER A 349 -6.29 5.40 -9.15
N SER A 350 -6.68 4.82 -10.28
CA SER A 350 -8.05 4.90 -10.81
C SER A 350 -8.98 3.83 -10.21
N GLN A 351 -8.44 2.88 -9.44
CA GLN A 351 -9.23 1.83 -8.79
C GLN A 351 -8.59 1.35 -7.49
N TYR A 352 -9.44 1.04 -6.51
CA TYR A 352 -9.11 0.30 -5.30
C TYR A 352 -10.20 -0.72 -4.98
N THR A 353 -9.80 -1.88 -4.45
CA THR A 353 -10.69 -2.82 -3.77
C THR A 353 -10.28 -2.86 -2.30
N PHE A 354 -11.24 -2.69 -1.41
CA PHE A 354 -10.99 -2.63 0.03
C PHE A 354 -12.10 -3.32 0.80
N GLY A 355 -11.83 -3.59 2.08
CA GLY A 355 -12.78 -4.21 2.99
C GLY A 355 -13.20 -3.25 4.08
N VAL A 356 -14.50 -3.22 4.37
CA VAL A 356 -15.07 -2.67 5.60
C VAL A 356 -15.52 -3.88 6.43
N PRO A 357 -14.87 -4.24 7.53
CA PRO A 357 -15.26 -5.41 8.30
C PRO A 357 -16.55 -5.15 9.07
N ALA A 358 -17.31 -6.22 9.29
CA ALA A 358 -18.62 -6.15 9.93
C ALA A 358 -18.59 -5.80 11.42
N THR A 359 -17.49 -6.10 12.10
CA THR A 359 -17.32 -5.82 13.52
C THR A 359 -15.84 -5.80 13.85
N PHE A 360 -15.25 -4.61 13.93
CA PHE A 360 -13.97 -4.42 14.60
C PHE A 360 -14.16 -4.57 16.12
N ASP A 361 -15.14 -3.84 16.63
CA ASP A 361 -15.59 -3.78 18.01
C ASP A 361 -17.10 -3.49 17.94
N SER A 362 -17.88 -4.05 18.87
CA SER A 362 -19.29 -3.69 19.09
C SER A 362 -19.55 -2.19 19.33
N ASN A 363 -18.50 -1.41 19.65
CA ASN A 363 -18.59 0.04 19.84
C ASN A 363 -18.47 0.83 18.53
N LEU A 364 -18.06 0.21 17.41
CA LEU A 364 -18.03 0.84 16.09
C LEU A 364 -19.33 0.51 15.36
N ASP A 365 -20.16 1.52 15.13
CA ASP A 365 -21.50 1.36 14.54
C ASP A 365 -21.72 2.20 13.28
N LYS A 366 -20.76 3.05 12.91
CA LYS A 366 -20.74 3.83 11.67
C LYS A 366 -19.43 3.67 10.92
N TYR A 367 -19.52 3.65 9.60
CA TYR A 367 -18.38 3.61 8.69
C TYR A 367 -18.61 4.62 7.58
N ASN A 368 -17.60 5.42 7.29
CA ASN A 368 -17.62 6.42 6.24
C ASN A 368 -16.42 6.22 5.32
N LEU A 369 -16.56 6.66 4.07
CA LEU A 369 -15.48 6.70 3.09
C LEU A 369 -15.20 8.15 2.69
N LEU A 370 -14.04 8.67 3.06
CA LEU A 370 -13.49 9.86 2.45
C LEU A 370 -13.00 9.52 1.04
N ILE A 371 -13.44 10.27 0.04
CA ILE A 371 -12.98 10.15 -1.36
C ILE A 371 -12.26 11.43 -1.72
N VAL A 372 -11.06 11.31 -2.29
CA VAL A 372 -10.35 12.41 -2.93
C VAL A 372 -10.20 12.11 -4.42
N VAL A 373 -10.54 13.08 -5.27
CA VAL A 373 -10.49 12.94 -6.73
C VAL A 373 -9.96 14.23 -7.38
N GLU A 374 -9.16 14.11 -8.42
CA GLU A 374 -8.80 15.25 -9.27
C GLU A 374 -10.06 15.74 -10.02
N ALA A 375 -10.34 17.05 -9.97
CA ALA A 375 -11.63 17.62 -10.36
C ALA A 375 -12.12 17.23 -11.76
N ILE A 376 -11.19 17.02 -12.70
CA ILE A 376 -11.51 16.63 -14.08
C ILE A 376 -12.12 15.22 -14.20
N TYR A 377 -12.04 14.38 -13.16
CA TYR A 377 -12.60 13.02 -13.14
C TYR A 377 -13.86 12.88 -12.26
N LEU A 378 -14.41 13.97 -11.75
CA LEU A 378 -15.51 13.94 -10.79
C LEU A 378 -16.74 13.15 -11.28
N GLU A 379 -17.15 13.36 -12.53
CA GLU A 379 -18.30 12.66 -13.14
C GLU A 379 -18.03 11.19 -13.47
N HIS A 380 -16.77 10.76 -13.33
CA HIS A 380 -16.30 9.42 -13.68
C HIS A 380 -16.06 8.53 -12.46
N VAL A 381 -16.32 9.02 -11.24
CA VAL A 381 -16.13 8.26 -10.00
C VAL A 381 -17.28 7.29 -9.79
N GLN A 382 -16.93 6.05 -9.48
CA GLN A 382 -17.86 4.97 -9.18
C GLN A 382 -17.55 4.38 -7.80
N PHE A 383 -18.60 4.12 -7.03
CA PHE A 383 -18.58 3.34 -5.81
C PHE A 383 -19.39 2.06 -6.04
N ASP A 384 -18.76 0.90 -5.85
CA ASP A 384 -19.35 -0.42 -6.14
C ASP A 384 -19.91 -0.56 -7.57
N GLY A 385 -19.20 0.04 -8.53
CA GLY A 385 -19.59 0.03 -9.95
C GLY A 385 -20.75 0.95 -10.30
N VAL A 386 -21.24 1.75 -9.34
CA VAL A 386 -22.30 2.74 -9.53
C VAL A 386 -21.69 4.13 -9.49
N TYR A 387 -21.98 4.97 -10.47
CA TYR A 387 -21.54 6.37 -10.46
C TYR A 387 -22.08 7.10 -9.22
N LEU A 388 -21.27 7.98 -8.65
CA LEU A 388 -21.71 8.82 -7.54
C LEU A 388 -22.87 9.73 -7.98
N ASP A 389 -23.78 10.03 -7.04
CA ASP A 389 -24.89 10.94 -7.31
C ASP A 389 -24.33 12.32 -7.73
N PRO A 390 -24.77 12.90 -8.86
CA PRO A 390 -24.32 14.22 -9.32
C PRO A 390 -24.56 15.36 -8.31
N HIS A 391 -25.42 15.15 -7.31
CA HIS A 391 -25.72 16.10 -6.25
C HIS A 391 -24.88 15.92 -4.99
N VAL A 392 -23.92 14.97 -4.97
CA VAL A 392 -22.92 14.88 -3.89
C VAL A 392 -22.18 16.20 -3.76
N SER A 393 -22.03 16.67 -2.52
CA SER A 393 -21.31 17.90 -2.24
C SER A 393 -19.80 17.64 -2.18
N TRP A 394 -19.05 18.44 -2.93
CA TRP A 394 -17.59 18.36 -3.01
C TRP A 394 -16.96 19.61 -2.42
N ASN A 395 -15.85 19.42 -1.72
CA ASN A 395 -15.06 20.49 -1.13
C ASN A 395 -13.68 20.52 -1.79
N ASN A 396 -13.12 21.72 -2.00
CA ASN A 396 -11.73 21.83 -2.45
C ASN A 396 -10.78 21.35 -1.35
N VAL A 397 -9.69 20.69 -1.76
CA VAL A 397 -8.55 20.43 -0.88
C VAL A 397 -7.54 21.54 -1.09
N ALA A 398 -7.51 22.50 -0.15
CA ALA A 398 -6.75 23.75 -0.26
C ALA A 398 -7.02 24.46 -1.60
N ASP A 399 -5.98 25.00 -2.24
CA ASP A 399 -5.99 25.59 -3.58
C ASP A 399 -5.53 24.61 -4.67
N SER A 400 -5.75 23.30 -4.47
CA SER A 400 -5.31 22.25 -5.42
C SER A 400 -6.37 21.90 -6.48
N GLU A 401 -5.97 21.05 -7.43
CA GLU A 401 -6.86 20.41 -8.41
C GLU A 401 -7.74 19.29 -7.83
N PHE A 402 -7.59 18.98 -6.54
CA PHE A 402 -8.29 17.87 -5.89
C PHE A 402 -9.52 18.35 -5.12
N LEU A 403 -10.58 17.54 -5.23
CA LEU A 403 -11.83 17.67 -4.52
C LEU A 403 -11.99 16.50 -3.56
N THR A 404 -12.68 16.74 -2.46
CA THR A 404 -13.00 15.73 -1.46
C THR A 404 -14.49 15.67 -1.14
N THR A 405 -14.99 14.47 -0.90
CA THR A 405 -16.33 14.22 -0.36
C THR A 405 -16.30 13.03 0.59
N GLU A 406 -17.37 12.83 1.33
CA GLU A 406 -17.52 11.71 2.24
C GLU A 406 -18.84 10.98 1.96
N ILE A 407 -18.74 9.68 1.73
CA ILE A 407 -19.91 8.80 1.69
C ILE A 407 -20.12 8.30 3.11
N GLU A 408 -21.28 8.62 3.67
CA GLU A 408 -21.66 8.24 5.02
C GLU A 408 -22.33 6.85 5.06
N ASP A 409 -22.22 6.18 6.20
CA ASP A 409 -22.92 4.92 6.51
C ASP A 409 -22.70 3.82 5.46
N ILE A 410 -21.46 3.66 4.97
CA ILE A 410 -21.10 2.53 4.10
C ILE A 410 -21.25 1.22 4.87
N THR A 411 -21.72 0.19 4.17
CA THR A 411 -21.97 -1.10 4.79
C THR A 411 -20.67 -1.84 5.10
N ALA A 412 -20.75 -2.83 5.98
CA ALA A 412 -19.71 -3.83 6.06
C ALA A 412 -19.70 -4.72 4.81
N GLY A 413 -18.51 -5.03 4.30
CA GLY A 413 -18.33 -5.87 3.14
C GLY A 413 -17.11 -5.46 2.31
N ARG A 414 -16.97 -6.11 1.17
CA ARG A 414 -16.01 -5.68 0.15
C ARG A 414 -16.62 -4.51 -0.60
N HIS A 415 -15.82 -3.48 -0.81
CA HIS A 415 -16.17 -2.33 -1.62
C HIS A 415 -15.13 -2.06 -2.70
N THR A 416 -15.54 -1.31 -3.72
CA THR A 416 -14.65 -0.76 -4.74
C THR A 416 -14.88 0.72 -4.92
N LEU A 417 -13.78 1.47 -5.00
CA LEU A 417 -13.76 2.84 -5.49
C LEU A 417 -13.03 2.83 -6.83
N SER A 418 -13.69 3.25 -7.91
CA SER A 418 -13.15 3.15 -9.26
C SER A 418 -13.49 4.36 -10.12
N SER A 419 -12.85 4.44 -11.27
CA SER A 419 -13.25 5.32 -12.35
C SER A 419 -13.29 4.57 -13.68
N ASP A 420 -14.20 4.98 -14.56
CA ASP A 420 -14.18 4.54 -15.95
C ASP A 420 -13.06 5.21 -16.78
N GLN A 421 -12.40 6.24 -16.23
CA GLN A 421 -11.21 6.85 -16.79
C GLN A 421 -9.97 6.16 -16.22
N PRO A 422 -9.15 5.49 -17.05
CA PRO A 422 -8.05 4.66 -16.57
C PRO A 422 -6.94 5.46 -15.87
N TRP A 423 -6.82 6.76 -16.19
CA TRP A 423 -5.85 7.69 -15.62
C TRP A 423 -6.38 8.51 -14.44
N ALA A 424 -7.63 8.25 -14.00
CA ALA A 424 -8.20 8.96 -12.87
C ALA A 424 -7.31 8.87 -11.63
N ARG A 425 -7.22 9.98 -10.91
CA ARG A 425 -6.46 10.08 -9.67
C ARG A 425 -7.41 10.06 -8.49
N LEU A 426 -7.57 8.88 -7.90
CA LEU A 426 -8.41 8.65 -6.73
C LEU A 426 -7.55 8.32 -5.51
N ALA A 427 -8.04 8.72 -4.36
CA ALA A 427 -7.59 8.30 -3.04
C ALA A 427 -8.81 8.08 -2.15
N GLY A 428 -8.66 7.30 -1.08
CA GLY A 428 -9.71 7.23 -0.08
C GLY A 428 -9.24 6.69 1.26
N VAL A 429 -9.92 7.15 2.30
CA VAL A 429 -9.75 6.69 3.68
C VAL A 429 -11.08 6.12 4.13
N VAL A 430 -11.10 4.85 4.52
CA VAL A 430 -12.19 4.32 5.33
C VAL A 430 -11.90 4.70 6.76
N HIS A 431 -12.90 5.27 7.42
CA HIS A 431 -12.86 5.46 8.85
C HIS A 431 -14.19 5.03 9.44
N GLY A 432 -14.16 4.54 10.67
CA GLY A 432 -15.36 4.16 11.38
C GLY A 432 -15.27 4.58 12.83
N PHE A 433 -16.42 4.90 13.38
CA PHE A 433 -16.55 5.49 14.71
C PHE A 433 -17.87 5.07 15.36
N GLY A 434 -17.94 5.27 16.67
CA GLY A 434 -19.10 4.98 17.52
C GLY A 434 -18.63 4.90 18.98
N GLY A 435 -19.50 4.86 19.99
CA GLY A 435 -19.16 4.46 21.37
C GLY A 435 -17.91 5.05 22.08
N GLY A 436 -17.31 6.14 21.57
CA GLY A 436 -15.97 6.59 21.96
C GLY A 436 -14.80 5.76 21.40
N GLU A 437 -14.95 5.16 20.23
CA GLU A 437 -13.98 4.39 19.45
C GLU A 437 -13.86 4.96 18.04
N HIS A 438 -12.69 4.76 17.43
CA HIS A 438 -12.43 5.26 16.08
C HIS A 438 -11.19 4.63 15.44
N PHE A 439 -11.27 4.31 14.15
CA PHE A 439 -10.10 3.94 13.35
C PHE A 439 -10.14 4.67 12.00
N GLN A 440 -8.99 4.78 11.35
CA GLN A 440 -8.91 5.27 9.97
C GLN A 440 -7.82 4.54 9.21
N THR A 441 -8.07 4.18 7.96
CA THR A 441 -7.11 3.45 7.13
C THR A 441 -7.25 3.82 5.66
N ALA A 442 -6.13 3.92 4.95
CA ALA A 442 -6.15 4.14 3.52
C ALA A 442 -6.71 2.90 2.79
N ILE A 443 -7.58 3.09 1.80
CA ILE A 443 -8.17 1.97 1.05
C ILE A 443 -7.20 1.29 0.09
N GLY A 444 -6.06 1.92 -0.15
CA GLY A 444 -5.03 1.47 -1.07
C GLY A 444 -4.12 2.61 -1.50
N ARG A 445 -3.03 2.26 -2.15
CA ARG A 445 -2.10 3.22 -2.77
C ARG A 445 -1.23 2.55 -3.81
N TYR A 446 -0.79 3.33 -4.79
CA TYR A 446 0.36 2.96 -5.60
C TYR A 446 1.65 3.13 -4.78
N LEU A 447 2.66 2.30 -5.05
CA LEU A 447 3.92 2.20 -4.31
C LEU A 447 5.14 2.11 -5.22
N GLY A 448 4.94 2.09 -6.55
CA GLY A 448 6.03 2.13 -7.52
C GLY A 448 6.65 3.50 -7.65
N GLU A 449 7.49 3.69 -8.67
CA GLU A 449 8.19 4.96 -8.89
C GLU A 449 7.17 6.10 -9.09
N PRO A 450 7.41 7.29 -8.50
CA PRO A 450 6.54 8.46 -8.68
C PRO A 450 6.32 8.70 -10.17
N ARG A 451 5.12 9.16 -10.56
CA ARG A 451 4.87 9.62 -11.94
C ARG A 451 5.80 10.79 -12.26
N GLY A 452 7.04 10.49 -12.66
CA GLY A 452 7.93 11.45 -13.27
C GLY A 452 7.28 11.92 -14.57
N GLN A 453 7.41 13.20 -14.87
CA GLN A 453 7.24 13.71 -16.22
C GLN A 453 8.08 12.84 -17.17
N ILE A 454 7.46 11.83 -17.77
CA ILE A 454 7.97 11.21 -18.97
C ILE A 454 8.04 12.37 -19.97
N ASN A 455 9.24 12.76 -20.37
CA ASN A 455 9.44 13.69 -21.48
C ASN A 455 8.86 13.01 -22.73
N THR A 456 7.58 13.21 -22.98
CA THR A 456 6.84 12.63 -24.10
C THR A 456 7.35 13.25 -25.40
N THR A 457 8.38 12.65 -25.99
CA THR A 457 8.57 12.65 -27.45
C THR A 457 8.28 11.27 -28.05
N LYS A 458 7.91 10.29 -27.23
CA LYS A 458 7.27 9.04 -27.62
C LYS A 458 6.12 8.79 -26.65
N GLU A 459 4.94 8.53 -27.19
CA GLU A 459 3.78 8.01 -26.48
C GLU A 459 4.10 6.58 -25.97
N GLU A 460 4.96 6.46 -24.97
CA GLU A 460 5.07 5.24 -24.18
C GLU A 460 4.02 5.33 -23.08
N ASN A 461 2.86 4.79 -23.42
CA ASN A 461 1.71 4.71 -22.54
C ASN A 461 1.95 3.63 -21.48
N VAL A 462 2.19 4.07 -20.24
CA VAL A 462 2.44 3.24 -19.07
C VAL A 462 1.19 3.24 -18.18
N ASP A 463 0.72 2.03 -17.88
CA ASP A 463 -0.17 1.59 -16.77
C ASP A 463 -1.70 1.71 -16.86
N VAL A 464 -2.35 0.54 -17.03
CA VAL A 464 -3.76 0.26 -16.65
C VAL A 464 -3.88 -1.20 -16.19
N TYR A 465 -4.25 -1.43 -14.92
CA TYR A 465 -4.73 -2.69 -14.30
C TYR A 465 -3.82 -3.94 -14.27
N ARG A 466 -3.75 -4.60 -13.10
CA ARG A 466 -3.57 -6.08 -12.97
C ARG A 466 -4.82 -6.84 -13.47
N GLN A 467 -5.24 -6.53 -14.69
CA GLN A 467 -5.84 -7.50 -15.61
C GLN A 467 -4.82 -7.78 -16.70
N SER A 468 -3.55 -7.96 -16.32
CA SER A 468 -2.60 -8.51 -17.26
C SER A 468 -3.12 -9.90 -17.62
N ILE A 469 -3.45 -10.11 -18.89
CA ILE A 469 -3.75 -11.47 -19.37
C ILE A 469 -2.51 -12.34 -19.14
N LEU A 470 -1.32 -11.77 -18.89
CA LEU A 470 -0.07 -12.45 -18.55
C LEU A 470 0.58 -11.82 -17.28
N SER A 471 0.61 -12.51 -16.14
CA SER A 471 1.38 -12.06 -14.94
C SER A 471 2.77 -12.67 -14.87
N LEU A 472 3.76 -11.92 -14.40
CA LEU A 472 5.05 -12.48 -14.00
C LEU A 472 4.85 -13.53 -12.91
N ARG A 473 5.56 -14.66 -13.01
CA ARG A 473 5.53 -15.74 -12.01
C ARG A 473 6.90 -16.04 -11.44
N TYR A 474 7.90 -16.20 -12.29
CA TYR A 474 9.24 -16.58 -11.86
C TYR A 474 10.30 -15.87 -12.70
N LYS A 475 11.46 -15.60 -12.11
CA LYS A 475 12.68 -15.16 -12.80
C LYS A 475 13.72 -16.26 -12.67
N ASP A 476 14.51 -16.44 -13.72
CA ASP A 476 15.60 -17.44 -13.80
C ASP A 476 15.14 -18.90 -13.73
N TYR A 477 13.88 -19.17 -14.10
CA TYR A 477 13.32 -20.51 -14.17
C TYR A 477 12.45 -20.72 -15.42
N LEU A 478 12.52 -21.93 -15.99
CA LEU A 478 11.66 -22.40 -17.08
C LEU A 478 11.00 -23.75 -16.72
N PRO A 479 9.82 -24.07 -17.28
CA PRO A 479 9.27 -25.42 -17.21
C PRO A 479 10.21 -26.46 -17.81
N SER A 480 10.28 -27.64 -17.18
CA SER A 480 11.03 -28.81 -17.68
C SER A 480 10.44 -29.39 -18.96
N GLU A 481 9.16 -29.15 -19.20
CA GLU A 481 8.40 -29.53 -20.36
C GLU A 481 8.85 -28.72 -21.58
N ALA A 482 8.92 -29.40 -22.73
CA ALA A 482 9.30 -28.72 -23.96
C ALA A 482 8.29 -27.62 -24.35
N PRO A 483 8.75 -26.43 -24.77
CA PRO A 483 7.85 -25.40 -25.27
C PRO A 483 7.24 -25.84 -26.60
N PHE A 484 6.00 -25.40 -26.86
CA PHE A 484 5.34 -25.70 -28.14
C PHE A 484 5.67 -24.67 -29.21
N TYR A 485 6.20 -23.51 -28.81
CA TYR A 485 6.58 -22.44 -29.73
C TYR A 485 7.77 -21.65 -29.16
N ASN A 486 8.76 -21.36 -30.02
CA ASN A 486 9.95 -20.58 -29.67
C ASN A 486 10.32 -19.70 -30.87
N THR A 487 10.48 -18.40 -30.66
CA THR A 487 10.85 -17.42 -31.69
C THR A 487 11.63 -16.27 -31.08
N THR A 488 12.30 -15.48 -31.91
CA THR A 488 12.73 -14.12 -31.54
C THR A 488 11.68 -13.10 -31.97
N SER A 489 11.72 -11.94 -31.32
CA SER A 489 10.77 -10.85 -31.47
C SER A 489 11.50 -9.52 -31.28
N GLU A 490 11.00 -8.45 -31.90
CA GLU A 490 11.58 -7.11 -31.77
C GLU A 490 11.32 -6.48 -30.40
N SER A 491 10.39 -7.05 -29.61
CA SER A 491 10.07 -6.56 -28.27
C SER A 491 9.41 -7.62 -27.39
N LEU A 492 9.43 -7.37 -26.08
CA LEU A 492 8.67 -8.12 -25.09
C LEU A 492 7.16 -8.11 -25.40
N LEU A 493 6.65 -6.96 -25.87
CA LEU A 493 5.23 -6.79 -26.19
C LEU A 493 4.77 -7.77 -27.30
N MET A 494 5.58 -7.95 -28.34
CA MET A 494 5.27 -8.91 -29.40
C MET A 494 5.30 -10.36 -28.90
N CYS A 495 6.18 -10.72 -27.94
CA CYS A 495 6.13 -12.02 -27.28
C CYS A 495 4.80 -12.26 -26.57
N PHE A 496 4.26 -11.22 -25.94
CA PHE A 496 3.00 -11.30 -25.21
C PHE A 496 1.84 -11.47 -26.18
N THR A 497 1.79 -10.67 -27.24
CA THR A 497 0.79 -10.80 -28.32
C THR A 497 0.81 -12.20 -28.92
N LEU A 498 2.00 -12.74 -29.19
CA LEU A 498 2.15 -14.12 -29.65
C LEU A 498 1.46 -15.10 -28.70
N CYS A 499 1.71 -15.01 -27.38
CA CYS A 499 1.05 -15.89 -26.43
C CYS A 499 -0.48 -15.69 -26.40
N LEU A 500 -0.97 -14.47 -26.55
CA LEU A 500 -2.41 -14.21 -26.58
C LEU A 500 -3.09 -14.78 -27.82
N ASP A 501 -2.43 -14.71 -28.98
CA ASP A 501 -2.92 -15.24 -30.26
C ASP A 501 -2.95 -16.77 -30.30
N TYR A 502 -1.98 -17.42 -29.64
CA TYR A 502 -2.00 -18.87 -29.48
C TYR A 502 -2.93 -19.27 -28.33
N SER A 503 -4.12 -19.78 -28.66
CA SER A 503 -5.10 -20.28 -27.68
C SER A 503 -4.55 -21.39 -26.75
N ALA A 504 -3.52 -22.11 -27.19
CA ALA A 504 -2.82 -23.12 -26.40
C ALA A 504 -1.80 -22.54 -25.41
N CYS A 505 -1.42 -21.26 -25.54
CA CYS A 505 -0.44 -20.63 -24.67
C CYS A 505 -1.01 -20.42 -23.27
N TYR A 506 -0.30 -20.91 -22.27
CA TYR A 506 -0.61 -20.77 -20.86
C TYR A 506 0.54 -20.20 -20.04
N LEU A 507 1.79 -20.46 -20.43
CA LEU A 507 2.95 -19.73 -19.91
C LEU A 507 3.73 -19.13 -21.07
N LEU A 508 4.38 -18.00 -20.82
CA LEU A 508 5.29 -17.34 -21.73
C LEU A 508 6.58 -17.06 -20.98
N ALA A 509 7.72 -17.53 -21.47
CA ALA A 509 9.02 -17.10 -20.99
C ALA A 509 9.70 -16.17 -21.97
N THR A 510 10.39 -15.16 -21.46
CA THR A 510 11.14 -14.22 -22.30
C THR A 510 12.53 -13.94 -21.76
N ARG A 511 13.48 -13.68 -22.65
CA ARG A 511 14.83 -13.24 -22.29
C ARG A 511 15.35 -12.29 -23.37
N PRO A 512 16.15 -11.26 -23.02
CA PRO A 512 16.90 -10.50 -24.01
C PRO A 512 17.75 -11.42 -24.88
N ASP A 513 17.71 -11.23 -26.20
CA ASP A 513 18.61 -11.91 -27.11
C ASP A 513 19.98 -11.24 -27.03
N THR A 514 20.90 -11.86 -26.31
CA THR A 514 22.26 -11.35 -26.11
C THR A 514 23.17 -11.58 -27.31
N ASP A 515 22.73 -12.37 -28.29
CA ASP A 515 23.50 -12.70 -29.49
C ASP A 515 23.18 -11.76 -30.67
N ASP A 516 22.25 -10.82 -30.50
CA ASP A 516 21.83 -9.85 -31.53
C ASP A 516 22.16 -8.39 -31.17
N VAL A 517 22.48 -7.59 -32.20
CA VAL A 517 22.88 -6.17 -32.08
C VAL A 517 21.66 -5.25 -31.88
N ILE A 518 20.45 -5.76 -32.13
CA ILE A 518 19.20 -5.00 -32.20
C ILE A 518 18.23 -5.40 -31.08
N GLY A 519 18.65 -5.44 -29.82
CA GLY A 519 17.76 -5.47 -28.65
C GLY A 519 16.56 -6.44 -28.67
N GLN A 520 16.66 -7.57 -29.39
CA GLN A 520 15.56 -8.51 -29.59
C GLN A 520 15.24 -9.28 -28.31
N VAL A 521 14.07 -9.89 -28.27
CA VAL A 521 13.59 -10.71 -27.15
C VAL A 521 13.25 -12.10 -27.66
N ILE A 522 13.80 -13.12 -27.02
CA ILE A 522 13.43 -14.51 -27.22
C ILE A 522 12.07 -14.74 -26.53
N CYS A 523 11.10 -15.30 -27.25
CA CYS A 523 9.77 -15.65 -26.76
C CYS A 523 9.58 -17.16 -26.77
N VAL A 524 9.28 -17.76 -25.62
CA VAL A 524 9.09 -19.20 -25.47
C VAL A 524 7.73 -19.48 -24.85
N LEU A 525 6.82 -20.14 -25.59
CA LEU A 525 5.44 -20.36 -25.14
C LEU A 525 5.24 -21.82 -24.73
N TYR A 526 4.49 -22.00 -23.66
CA TYR A 526 4.19 -23.31 -23.09
C TYR A 526 2.68 -23.50 -22.92
N THR A 527 2.24 -24.76 -22.98
CA THR A 527 0.85 -25.14 -22.75
C THR A 527 0.56 -25.29 -21.25
N THR A 528 -0.70 -25.53 -20.90
CA THR A 528 -1.13 -25.81 -19.52
C THR A 528 -0.39 -26.99 -18.87
N VAL A 529 0.06 -27.97 -19.66
CA VAL A 529 0.81 -29.14 -19.17
C VAL A 529 2.11 -28.73 -18.49
N ALA A 530 2.79 -27.71 -19.03
CA ALA A 530 4.04 -27.20 -18.48
C ALA A 530 3.86 -26.47 -17.14
N ALA A 531 2.66 -25.95 -16.86
CA ALA A 531 2.39 -25.28 -15.59
C ALA A 531 2.18 -26.25 -14.42
N SER A 532 1.87 -27.52 -14.71
CA SER A 532 1.87 -28.60 -13.71
C SER A 532 3.23 -29.29 -13.56
N GLY A 533 4.23 -28.86 -14.32
CA GLY A 533 5.55 -29.46 -14.41
C GLY A 533 6.56 -28.96 -13.39
N HIS A 534 7.73 -29.60 -13.36
CA HIS A 534 8.86 -29.12 -12.57
C HIS A 534 9.53 -27.92 -13.25
N LEU A 535 9.88 -26.89 -12.48
CA LEU A 535 10.70 -25.79 -12.96
C LEU A 535 12.19 -26.13 -12.87
N GLN A 536 12.96 -25.72 -13.86
CA GLN A 536 14.42 -25.85 -13.92
C GLN A 536 15.04 -24.45 -13.96
N SER A 537 16.19 -24.29 -13.30
CA SER A 537 16.88 -23.00 -13.27
C SER A 537 17.48 -22.70 -14.64
N GLU A 538 17.12 -21.55 -15.18
CA GLU A 538 17.56 -21.05 -16.48
C GLU A 538 17.72 -19.52 -16.39
N PRO A 539 18.92 -19.03 -16.02
CA PRO A 539 19.17 -17.61 -15.78
C PRO A 539 18.87 -16.71 -16.98
N GLY A 540 18.33 -15.54 -16.68
CA GLY A 540 17.97 -14.49 -17.63
C GLY A 540 16.54 -14.58 -18.17
N TYR A 541 15.85 -15.72 -18.00
CA TYR A 541 14.45 -15.83 -18.39
C TYR A 541 13.50 -15.23 -17.35
N THR A 542 12.48 -14.53 -17.82
CA THR A 542 11.31 -14.15 -17.02
C THR A 542 10.11 -14.93 -17.51
N LEU A 543 9.45 -15.67 -16.61
CA LEU A 543 8.32 -16.53 -16.89
C LEU A 543 7.02 -15.83 -16.45
N TYR A 544 6.08 -15.74 -17.38
CA TYR A 544 4.75 -15.17 -17.24
C TYR A 544 3.70 -16.28 -17.36
N ARG A 545 2.57 -16.15 -16.64
CA ARG A 545 1.40 -17.03 -16.74
C ARG A 545 0.23 -16.29 -17.34
N ARG A 546 -0.42 -16.92 -18.32
CA ARG A 546 -1.63 -16.45 -18.95
C ARG A 546 -2.84 -16.70 -18.04
N PHE A 547 -3.65 -15.70 -17.78
CA PHE A 547 -4.98 -15.83 -17.20
C PHE A 547 -6.00 -16.05 -18.32
N ALA A 548 -7.00 -16.87 -18.03
CA ALA A 548 -8.09 -17.18 -18.96
C ALA A 548 -9.12 -16.05 -19.01
#